data_AF-A0A4P2QUC5-F1
#
_entry.id   AF-A0A4P2QUC5-F1
#
_cell.length_a   1.000
_cell.length_b   1.000
_cell.length_c   1.000
_cell.angle_alpha   90.00
_cell.angle_beta   90.00
_cell.angle_gamma   90.00
#
_symmetry.space_group_name_H-M   'P 1'
#
loop_
_entity.id
_entity.type
_entity.pdbx_description
1 polymer ?
#
loop_
_entity_poly.entity_id
_entity_poly.type
_entity_poly.pdbx_seq_one_letter_code
_entity_poly.pdbx_strand_id
1 'polypeptide(L)'
;MKPLARVRTLLGFLRLHRHELFDGAFQEQLESMYRTTGAGEPPHPPALMCMVTLLQGYVGASDAEAVELSVVDLRWQMVLGCLGAVTPPFSQGALQGFRERMVAHETAAAHRRAPH
;
A
#
# COMPACT_ATOMS: atom_id res chain seq x y z
N MET A 1 -26.75 -0.16 -9.03
CA MET A 1 -25.29 0.04 -8.95
C MET A 1 -24.62 -0.90 -9.96
N LYS A 2 -23.74 -0.40 -10.85
CA LYS A 2 -23.01 -1.27 -11.78
C LYS A 2 -21.91 -2.05 -11.02
N PRO A 3 -21.64 -3.34 -11.35
CA PRO A 3 -20.61 -4.12 -10.66
C PRO A 3 -19.22 -3.50 -10.84
N LEU A 4 -18.40 -3.49 -9.79
CA LEU A 4 -17.00 -3.03 -9.82
C LEU A 4 -16.14 -3.75 -10.88
N ALA A 5 -16.55 -4.96 -11.29
CA ALA A 5 -15.91 -5.68 -12.39
C ALA A 5 -16.05 -4.98 -13.76
N ARG A 6 -17.10 -4.17 -13.98
CA ARG A 6 -17.36 -3.49 -15.27
C ARG A 6 -16.81 -2.06 -15.32
N VAL A 7 -16.49 -1.46 -14.17
CA VAL A 7 -15.90 -0.11 -14.05
C VAL A 7 -14.82 -0.18 -12.98
N ARG A 8 -13.54 -0.07 -13.40
CA ARG A 8 -12.33 -0.23 -12.57
C ARG A 8 -11.99 -1.68 -12.18
N THR A 9 -11.68 -2.49 -13.20
CA THR A 9 -11.25 -3.90 -13.10
C THR A 9 -10.20 -4.16 -12.03
N LEU A 10 -9.25 -3.23 -11.85
CA LEU A 10 -8.16 -3.39 -10.88
C LEU A 10 -8.66 -3.46 -9.42
N LEU A 11 -9.66 -2.67 -9.03
CA LEU A 11 -10.11 -2.66 -7.63
C LEU A 11 -10.72 -4.02 -7.24
N GLY A 12 -11.52 -4.60 -8.14
CA GLY A 12 -12.07 -5.95 -7.95
C GLY A 12 -10.98 -7.01 -7.87
N PHE A 13 -10.01 -6.97 -8.78
CA PHE A 13 -8.85 -7.87 -8.80
C PHE A 13 -8.05 -7.80 -7.50
N LEU A 14 -7.66 -6.58 -7.08
CA LEU A 14 -6.88 -6.36 -5.87
C LEU A 14 -7.59 -6.83 -4.60
N ARG A 15 -8.92 -6.66 -4.52
CA ARG A 15 -9.69 -7.17 -3.38
C ARG A 15 -9.71 -8.70 -3.35
N LEU A 16 -9.93 -9.34 -4.49
CA LEU A 16 -10.07 -10.80 -4.58
C LEU A 16 -8.74 -11.51 -4.29
N HIS A 17 -7.65 -11.02 -4.88
CA HIS A 17 -6.34 -11.68 -4.84
C HIS A 17 -5.40 -11.09 -3.78
N ARG A 18 -5.88 -10.26 -2.84
CA ARG A 18 -5.03 -9.62 -1.81
C ARG A 18 -4.14 -10.62 -1.07
N HIS A 19 -4.69 -11.77 -0.70
CA HIS A 19 -3.99 -12.81 0.07
C HIS A 19 -2.96 -13.58 -0.76
N GLU A 20 -3.16 -13.66 -2.08
CA GLU A 20 -2.20 -14.24 -3.02
C GLU A 20 -1.08 -13.24 -3.34
N LEU A 21 -1.43 -11.96 -3.50
CA LEU A 21 -0.47 -10.87 -3.76
C LEU A 21 0.41 -10.55 -2.55
N PHE A 22 -0.14 -10.70 -1.34
CA PHE A 22 0.53 -10.43 -0.07
C PHE A 22 0.45 -11.67 0.83
N ASP A 23 1.09 -12.76 0.39
CA ASP A 23 1.24 -13.95 1.21
C ASP A 23 2.14 -13.68 2.44
N GLY A 24 2.25 -14.67 3.33
CA GLY A 24 3.02 -14.50 4.57
C GLY A 24 4.50 -14.18 4.31
N ALA A 25 5.13 -14.90 3.39
CA ALA A 25 6.55 -14.73 3.08
C ALA A 25 6.85 -13.34 2.48
N PHE A 26 5.98 -12.85 1.60
CA PHE A 26 6.14 -11.52 1.03
C PHE A 26 5.86 -10.43 2.05
N GLN A 27 4.89 -10.61 2.95
CA GLN A 27 4.66 -9.67 4.05
C GLN A 27 5.86 -9.58 4.99
N GLU A 28 6.48 -10.70 5.37
CA GLU A 28 7.72 -10.72 6.16
C GLU A 28 8.86 -9.98 5.43
N GLN A 29 9.00 -10.19 4.12
CA GLN A 29 9.97 -9.46 3.31
C GLN A 29 9.69 -7.94 3.33
N LEU A 30 8.43 -7.53 3.18
CA LEU A 30 8.07 -6.12 3.19
C LEU A 30 8.29 -5.48 4.57
N GLU A 31 8.01 -6.21 5.66
CA GLU A 31 8.26 -5.76 7.03
C GLU A 31 9.75 -5.54 7.29
N SER A 32 10.62 -6.34 6.68
CA SER A 32 12.09 -6.16 6.78
C SER A 32 12.59 -4.79 6.29
N MET A 33 11.78 -4.05 5.51
CA MET A 33 12.10 -2.69 5.06
C MET A 33 11.94 -1.63 6.17
N TYR A 34 11.24 -1.95 7.26
CA TYR A 34 11.04 -1.02 8.38
C TYR A 34 12.22 -1.02 9.35
N ARG A 35 12.50 0.14 9.94
CA ARG A 35 13.55 0.25 10.97
C ARG A 35 13.10 -0.44 12.25
N THR A 36 13.97 -1.26 12.80
CA THR A 36 13.78 -1.97 14.08
C THR A 36 14.06 -1.09 15.31
N THR A 37 14.59 0.12 15.14
CA THR A 37 15.12 0.94 16.24
C THR A 37 14.07 1.76 17.02
N GLY A 38 12.77 1.51 16.83
CA GLY A 38 11.69 1.96 17.72
C GLY A 38 11.46 3.47 17.85
N ALA A 39 12.21 4.31 17.14
CA ALA A 39 12.03 5.77 17.17
C ALA A 39 11.02 6.20 16.10
N GLY A 40 9.85 6.68 16.53
CA GLY A 40 8.81 7.25 15.67
C GLY A 40 7.41 6.67 15.90
N GLU A 41 6.49 7.04 15.02
CA GLU A 41 5.14 6.47 14.95
C GLU A 41 5.20 4.99 14.53
N PRO A 42 4.36 4.09 15.09
CA PRO A 42 4.37 2.68 14.72
C PRO A 42 4.22 2.51 13.21
N PRO A 43 5.02 1.62 12.58
CA PRO A 43 4.95 1.41 11.15
C PRO A 43 3.56 0.89 10.75
N HIS A 44 2.99 1.47 9.69
CA HIS A 44 1.76 0.94 9.10
C HIS A 44 2.00 -0.46 8.51
N PRO A 45 0.97 -1.32 8.42
CA PRO A 45 1.11 -2.62 7.76
C PRO A 45 1.58 -2.45 6.30
N PRO A 46 2.66 -3.11 5.86
CA PRO A 46 3.26 -2.81 4.57
C PRO A 46 2.37 -3.24 3.41
N ALA A 47 1.63 -4.34 3.54
CA ALA A 47 0.63 -4.76 2.56
C ALA A 47 -0.46 -3.70 2.36
N LEU A 48 -0.87 -2.97 3.41
CA LEU A 48 -1.80 -1.85 3.28
C LEU A 48 -1.16 -0.72 2.47
N MET A 49 0.08 -0.34 2.77
CA MET A 49 0.78 0.74 2.07
C MET A 49 1.07 0.42 0.60
N CYS A 50 1.39 -0.85 0.28
CA CYS A 50 1.51 -1.31 -1.11
C CYS A 50 0.17 -1.18 -1.86
N MET A 51 -0.94 -1.61 -1.24
CA MET A 51 -2.27 -1.51 -1.84
C MET A 51 -2.67 -0.05 -2.12
N VAL A 52 -2.39 0.86 -1.19
CA VAL A 52 -2.60 2.31 -1.40
C VAL A 52 -1.79 2.79 -2.59
N THR A 53 -0.51 2.40 -2.68
CA THR A 53 0.38 2.80 -3.78
C THR A 53 -0.14 2.32 -5.14
N LEU A 54 -0.64 1.08 -5.23
CA LEU A 54 -1.24 0.53 -6.45
C LEU A 54 -2.52 1.27 -6.85
N LEU A 55 -3.40 1.53 -5.90
CA LEU A 55 -4.64 2.25 -6.14
C LEU A 55 -4.38 3.70 -6.58
N GLN A 56 -3.43 4.36 -5.93
CA GLN A 56 -3.01 5.72 -6.25
C GLN A 56 -2.51 5.81 -7.70
N GLY A 57 -1.57 4.94 -8.08
CA GLY A 57 -1.04 4.91 -9.45
C GLY A 57 -2.12 4.60 -10.49
N TYR A 58 -3.07 3.71 -10.17
CA TYR A 58 -4.15 3.35 -11.08
C TYR A 58 -5.13 4.48 -11.35
N VAL A 59 -5.45 5.31 -10.35
CA VAL A 59 -6.41 6.41 -10.51
C VAL A 59 -5.73 7.75 -10.78
N GLY A 60 -4.40 7.82 -10.72
CA GLY A 60 -3.63 9.06 -10.88
C GLY A 60 -3.81 10.04 -9.72
N ALA A 61 -4.04 9.54 -8.50
CA ALA A 61 -4.25 10.39 -7.33
C ALA A 61 -2.92 10.93 -6.77
N SER A 62 -2.95 12.15 -6.24
CA SER A 62 -1.91 12.67 -5.35
C SER A 62 -1.90 11.93 -4.00
N ASP A 63 -0.90 12.20 -3.15
CA ASP A 63 -0.88 11.61 -1.79
C ASP A 63 -2.02 12.12 -0.92
N ALA A 64 -2.34 13.41 -1.04
CA ALA A 64 -3.47 14.02 -0.33
C ALA A 64 -4.80 13.38 -0.77
N GLU A 65 -5.01 13.20 -2.08
CA GLU A 65 -6.19 12.52 -2.60
C GLU A 65 -6.24 11.05 -2.18
N ALA A 66 -5.11 10.34 -2.12
CA ALA A 66 -5.09 8.95 -1.65
C ALA A 66 -5.53 8.83 -0.18
N VAL A 67 -5.10 9.77 0.67
CA VAL A 67 -5.56 9.88 2.07
C VAL A 67 -7.06 10.15 2.11
N GLU A 68 -7.57 11.11 1.34
CA GLU A 68 -8.99 11.44 1.29
C GLU A 68 -9.85 10.26 0.79
N LEU A 69 -9.46 9.64 -0.33
CA LEU A 69 -10.16 8.49 -0.94
C LEU A 69 -10.24 7.29 0.00
N SER A 70 -9.23 7.10 0.87
CA SER A 70 -9.25 6.04 1.88
C SER A 70 -10.36 6.21 2.93
N VAL A 71 -10.90 7.42 3.07
CA VAL A 71 -12.02 7.74 3.98
C VAL A 71 -13.33 7.89 3.22
N VAL A 72 -13.35 8.57 2.07
CA VAL A 72 -14.62 8.96 1.41
C VAL A 72 -15.11 7.95 0.36
N ASP A 73 -14.25 7.05 -0.14
CA ASP A 73 -14.61 6.08 -1.19
C ASP A 73 -14.73 4.65 -0.62
N LEU A 74 -15.96 4.13 -0.54
CA LEU A 74 -16.24 2.78 -0.05
C LEU A 74 -15.51 1.68 -0.82
N ARG A 75 -15.17 1.90 -2.10
CA ARG A 75 -14.42 0.92 -2.89
C ARG A 75 -12.97 0.87 -2.46
N TRP A 76 -12.37 2.03 -2.17
CA TRP A 76 -11.04 2.10 -1.57
C TRP A 76 -11.03 1.43 -0.20
N GLN A 77 -11.99 1.76 0.67
CA GLN A 77 -12.07 1.12 1.99
C GLN A 77 -12.21 -0.40 1.92
N MET A 78 -13.05 -0.91 1.00
CA MET A 78 -13.21 -2.35 0.79
C MET A 78 -11.89 -2.99 0.35
N VAL A 79 -11.18 -2.39 -0.60
CA VAL A 79 -9.90 -2.91 -1.12
C VAL A 79 -8.82 -2.87 -0.03
N LEU A 80 -8.76 -1.79 0.74
CA LEU A 80 -7.80 -1.60 1.84
C LEU A 80 -8.14 -2.43 3.09
N GLY A 81 -9.38 -2.92 3.21
CA GLY A 81 -9.85 -3.69 4.35
C GLY A 81 -10.19 -2.83 5.57
N CYS A 82 -10.55 -1.56 5.36
CA CYS A 82 -10.92 -0.59 6.39
C CYS A 82 -12.35 -0.08 6.20
N LEU A 83 -13.29 -0.96 5.83
CA LEU A 83 -14.69 -0.59 5.60
C LEU A 83 -15.30 0.06 6.84
N GLY A 84 -15.89 1.25 6.66
CA GLY A 84 -16.47 2.06 7.73
C GLY A 84 -15.47 2.99 8.42
N ALA A 85 -14.22 3.09 7.95
CA ALA A 85 -13.26 4.04 8.50
C ALA A 85 -13.76 5.48 8.37
N VAL A 86 -13.75 6.22 9.48
CA VAL A 86 -14.11 7.66 9.54
C VAL A 86 -12.88 8.55 9.74
N THR A 87 -11.71 7.95 9.95
CA THR A 87 -10.41 8.62 10.03
C THR A 87 -9.44 7.98 9.04
N PRO A 88 -8.45 8.72 8.53
CA PRO A 88 -7.47 8.16 7.62
C PRO A 88 -6.69 6.99 8.25
N PRO A 89 -6.50 5.85 7.54
CA PRO A 89 -5.71 4.72 8.02
C PRO A 89 -4.19 4.97 7.89
N PHE A 90 -3.78 6.03 7.20
CA PHE A 90 -2.40 6.46 7.02
C PHE A 90 -2.35 7.98 6.76
N SER A 91 -1.18 8.58 6.96
CA SER A 91 -0.91 9.98 6.63
C SER A 91 -0.20 10.12 5.27
N GLN A 92 -0.22 11.32 4.68
CA GLN A 92 0.55 11.62 3.46
C GLN A 92 2.05 11.35 3.66
N GLY A 93 2.61 11.77 4.79
CA GLY A 93 4.02 11.52 5.13
C GLY A 93 4.34 10.03 5.27
N ALA A 94 3.41 9.25 5.82
CA ALA A 94 3.57 7.80 5.89
C ALA A 94 3.64 7.15 4.50
N LEU A 95 2.81 7.59 3.56
CA LEU A 95 2.81 7.09 2.18
C LEU A 95 4.09 7.45 1.43
N GLN A 96 4.55 8.71 1.53
CA GLN A 96 5.83 9.13 0.97
C GLN A 96 6.98 8.29 1.55
N GLY A 97 7.10 8.24 2.88
CA GLY A 97 8.19 7.54 3.55
C GLY A 97 8.18 6.03 3.25
N PHE A 98 7.01 5.43 3.02
CA PHE A 98 6.93 4.04 2.57
C PHE A 98 7.56 3.84 1.19
N ARG A 99 7.24 4.69 0.22
CA ARG A 99 7.83 4.60 -1.14
C ARG A 99 9.34 4.83 -1.13
N GLU A 100 9.82 5.77 -0.33
CA GLU A 100 11.26 6.00 -0.15
C GLU A 100 11.98 4.74 0.38
N ARG A 101 11.37 4.04 1.35
CA ARG A 101 11.90 2.77 1.86
C ARG A 101 11.92 1.67 0.80
N MET A 102 10.87 1.57 -0.03
CA MET A 102 10.85 0.61 -1.14
C MET A 102 11.98 0.86 -2.15
N VAL A 103 12.19 2.12 -2.55
CA VAL A 103 13.25 2.49 -3.50
C VAL A 103 14.63 2.21 -2.91
N ALA A 104 14.84 2.54 -1.64
CA ALA A 104 16.10 2.26 -0.94
C ALA A 104 16.36 0.75 -0.85
N HIS A 105 15.34 -0.05 -0.54
CA HIS A 105 15.45 -1.51 -0.48
C HIS A 105 15.79 -2.12 -1.86
N GLU A 106 15.12 -1.69 -2.93
CA GLU A 106 15.42 -2.19 -4.29
C GLU A 106 16.83 -1.79 -4.73
N THR A 107 17.24 -0.55 -4.45
CA THR A 107 18.60 -0.08 -4.74
C THR A 107 19.63 -0.94 -3.99
N ALA A 108 19.41 -1.23 -2.70
CA ALA A 108 20.30 -2.11 -1.93
C ALA A 108 20.29 -3.55 -2.45
N ALA A 109 19.13 -4.07 -2.88
CA ALA A 109 19.02 -5.39 -3.49
C ALA A 109 19.76 -5.48 -4.82
N ALA A 110 19.70 -4.44 -5.66
CA ALA A 110 20.45 -4.35 -6.91
C ALA A 110 21.96 -4.37 -6.69
N HIS A 111 22.48 -3.63 -5.70
CA HIS A 111 23.91 -3.65 -5.36
C HIS A 111 24.39 -5.03 -4.89
N ARG A 112 23.57 -5.78 -4.15
CA ARG A 112 23.89 -7.17 -3.73
C ARG A 112 23.91 -8.18 -4.88
N ARG A 113 23.27 -7.87 -6.02
CA ARG A 113 23.19 -8.75 -7.21
C ARG A 113 24.29 -8.45 -8.25
N ALA A 114 25.06 -7.37 -8.07
CA ALA A 114 26.16 -7.06 -8.97
C ALA A 114 27.35 -8.03 -8.72
N PRO A 115 27.92 -8.67 -9.75
CA PRO A 115 29.12 -9.48 -9.59
C PRO A 115 30.30 -8.57 -9.18
N HIS A 116 31.08 -9.02 -8.20
CA HIS A 116 32.36 -8.43 -7.80
C HIS A 116 33.42 -8.59 -8.90
#